data_AF-U5E4F4-F1
#
_entry.id   AF-U5E4F4-F1
#
_cell.length_a   1.000
_cell.length_b   1.000
_cell.length_c   1.000
_cell.angle_alpha   90.00
_cell.angle_beta   90.00
_cell.angle_gamma   90.00
#
_symmetry.space_group_name_H-M   'P 1'
#
loop_
_entity.id
_entity.type
_entity.pdbx_description
1 polymer ?
#
loop_
_entity_poly.entity_id
_entity_poly.type
_entity_poly.pdbx_seq_one_letter_code
_entity_poly.pdbx_strand_id
1 'polypeptide(L)'
;MHPPPDPPKKNPAAYGSRTGIADKIEARTYKTIDAFFALQYFEGAGYTFSADLFKFYLSNPGPNSDFTIKSEHFQKTVSTTNVRDTISMCLDGIIEQARLDPQVGILRELTSDWKGCGPTEDPDVEFGIGHFDVSVGSDTIVRSRDDGLYAELSYKVYVWDYYNFETKNWIPFGNVKRNQANSIGNHMRDLEEFGWARSFIARGQSDTIQTWTQRL
;
A
#
# COMPACT_ATOMS: atom_id res chain seq x y z
N MET A 1 -4.17 19.30 -5.90
CA MET A 1 -3.80 18.11 -5.09
C MET A 1 -3.45 16.89 -5.95
N HIS A 2 -2.16 16.52 -6.01
CA HIS A 2 -1.64 15.29 -6.62
C HIS A 2 -0.67 14.56 -5.68
N PRO A 3 -0.54 13.22 -5.77
CA PRO A 3 0.52 12.51 -5.08
C PRO A 3 1.89 12.85 -5.70
N PRO A 4 2.99 12.68 -4.96
CA PRO A 4 4.32 12.81 -5.54
C PRO A 4 4.57 11.66 -6.55
N PRO A 5 5.62 11.75 -7.39
CA PRO A 5 5.96 10.68 -8.33
C PRO A 5 6.09 9.32 -7.62
N ASP A 6 5.66 8.24 -8.28
CA ASP A 6 5.71 6.90 -7.70
C ASP A 6 7.13 6.53 -7.22
N PRO A 7 7.28 5.83 -6.08
CA PRO A 7 8.53 5.24 -5.68
C PRO A 7 9.01 4.19 -6.71
N PRO A 8 10.31 3.86 -6.72
CA PRO A 8 10.82 2.77 -7.54
C PRO A 8 10.18 1.44 -7.13
N LYS A 9 9.91 0.58 -8.11
CA LYS A 9 9.41 -0.79 -7.88
C LYS A 9 10.40 -1.58 -7.02
N LYS A 10 9.93 -2.15 -5.91
CA LYS A 10 10.76 -2.88 -4.94
C LYS A 10 10.82 -4.38 -5.27
N ASN A 11 12.02 -4.96 -5.32
CA ASN A 11 12.27 -6.41 -5.46
C ASN A 11 11.41 -7.17 -6.50
N PRO A 12 11.31 -6.72 -7.76
CA PRO A 12 10.56 -7.46 -8.78
C PRO A 12 11.21 -8.84 -9.01
N ALA A 13 10.41 -9.90 -9.02
CA ALA A 13 10.89 -11.20 -9.47
C ALA A 13 11.25 -11.15 -10.95
N ALA A 14 12.19 -12.00 -11.39
CA ALA A 14 12.55 -12.14 -12.80
C ALA A 14 11.42 -12.88 -13.53
N TYR A 15 10.32 -12.17 -13.79
CA TYR A 15 9.09 -12.73 -14.35
C TYR A 15 9.37 -13.57 -15.59
N GLY A 16 8.83 -14.79 -15.63
CA GLY A 16 8.95 -15.70 -16.77
C GLY A 16 10.36 -16.23 -17.02
N SER A 17 11.28 -16.12 -16.06
CA SER A 17 12.65 -16.64 -16.19
C SER A 17 12.74 -18.16 -16.11
N ARG A 18 11.80 -18.83 -15.42
CA ARG A 18 11.73 -20.30 -15.33
C ARG A 18 10.71 -20.82 -16.35
N THR A 19 11.19 -21.43 -17.44
CA THR A 19 10.36 -21.78 -18.61
C THR A 19 10.28 -23.26 -18.96
N GLY A 20 10.98 -24.14 -18.23
CA GLY A 20 11.05 -25.57 -18.50
C GLY A 20 9.71 -26.31 -18.35
N ILE A 21 9.64 -27.56 -18.85
CA ILE A 21 8.43 -28.40 -18.68
C ILE A 21 8.27 -28.84 -17.22
N ALA A 22 9.36 -29.27 -16.57
CA ALA A 22 9.35 -29.63 -15.15
C ALA A 22 8.97 -28.43 -14.25
N ASP A 23 9.54 -27.27 -14.56
CA ASP A 23 9.19 -25.97 -13.97
C ASP A 23 7.68 -25.68 -14.03
N LYS A 24 7.05 -25.89 -15.20
CA LYS A 24 5.59 -25.68 -15.36
C LYS A 24 4.74 -26.65 -14.56
N ILE A 25 5.21 -27.89 -14.35
CA ILE A 25 4.50 -28.88 -13.52
C ILE A 25 4.59 -28.48 -12.05
N GLU A 26 5.78 -28.07 -11.60
CA GLU A 26 6.02 -27.57 -10.24
C GLU A 26 5.16 -26.31 -9.96
N ALA A 27 5.16 -25.35 -10.88
CA ALA A 27 4.32 -24.15 -10.82
C ALA A 27 2.82 -24.49 -10.67
N ARG A 28 2.35 -25.54 -11.35
CA ARG A 28 0.95 -25.96 -11.25
C ARG A 28 0.61 -26.44 -9.85
N THR A 29 1.52 -27.16 -9.19
CA THR A 29 1.36 -27.61 -7.81
C THR A 29 1.25 -26.41 -6.87
N TYR A 30 2.15 -25.43 -6.96
CA TYR A 30 2.12 -24.21 -6.15
C TYR A 30 0.84 -23.40 -6.36
N LYS A 31 0.37 -23.28 -7.61
CA LYS A 31 -0.85 -22.55 -7.93
C LYS A 31 -2.12 -23.26 -7.44
N THR A 32 -2.15 -24.59 -7.47
CA THR A 32 -3.37 -25.36 -7.13
C THR A 32 -3.47 -25.68 -5.65
N ILE A 33 -2.35 -25.82 -4.95
CA ILE A 33 -2.31 -26.21 -3.55
C ILE A 33 -2.05 -24.97 -2.69
N ASP A 34 -0.87 -24.36 -2.80
CA ASP A 34 -0.44 -23.34 -1.84
C ASP A 34 -1.16 -22.01 -2.04
N ALA A 35 -1.36 -21.59 -3.30
CA ALA A 35 -2.14 -20.40 -3.58
C ALA A 35 -3.62 -20.62 -3.21
N PHE A 36 -4.17 -21.82 -3.37
CA PHE A 36 -5.52 -22.12 -2.91
C PHE A 36 -5.63 -22.02 -1.38
N PHE A 37 -4.67 -22.57 -0.64
CA PHE A 37 -4.63 -22.48 0.82
C PHE A 37 -4.51 -21.03 1.31
N ALA A 38 -3.64 -20.23 0.72
CA ALA A 38 -3.51 -18.81 1.05
C ALA A 38 -4.82 -18.06 0.83
N LEU A 39 -5.48 -18.30 -0.30
CA LEU A 39 -6.76 -17.66 -0.61
C LEU A 39 -7.86 -18.08 0.36
N GLN A 40 -7.99 -19.38 0.63
CA GLN A 40 -8.96 -19.90 1.60
C GLN A 40 -8.74 -19.37 3.01
N TYR A 41 -7.48 -19.16 3.42
CA TYR A 41 -7.18 -18.53 4.69
C TYR A 41 -7.72 -17.10 4.76
N PHE A 42 -7.46 -16.27 3.75
CA PHE A 42 -7.98 -14.89 3.72
C PHE A 42 -9.50 -14.86 3.68
N GLU A 43 -10.12 -15.68 2.83
CA GLU A 43 -11.59 -15.75 2.72
C GLU A 43 -12.23 -16.27 4.01
N GLY A 44 -11.66 -17.30 4.63
CA GLY A 44 -12.16 -17.89 5.88
C GLY A 44 -12.00 -16.99 7.10
N ALA A 45 -10.98 -16.12 7.11
CA ALA A 45 -10.77 -15.12 8.16
C ALA A 45 -11.54 -13.81 7.93
N GLY A 46 -12.23 -13.66 6.79
CA GLY A 46 -12.92 -12.42 6.42
C GLY A 46 -11.97 -11.29 6.00
N TYR A 47 -10.75 -11.61 5.58
CA TYR A 47 -9.73 -10.66 5.13
C TYR A 47 -9.94 -10.33 3.65
N THR A 48 -10.99 -9.55 3.39
CA THR A 48 -11.44 -9.22 2.04
C THR A 48 -10.43 -8.42 1.23
N PHE A 49 -9.67 -7.51 1.87
CA PHE A 49 -8.67 -6.72 1.16
C PHE A 49 -7.48 -7.59 0.73
N SER A 50 -7.01 -8.45 1.64
CA SER A 50 -5.98 -9.46 1.39
C SER A 50 -6.39 -10.40 0.27
N ALA A 51 -7.62 -10.92 0.32
CA ALA A 51 -8.15 -11.81 -0.71
C ALA A 51 -8.22 -11.11 -2.08
N ASP A 52 -8.68 -9.86 -2.16
CA ASP A 52 -8.77 -9.10 -3.40
C ASP A 52 -7.38 -8.87 -4.04
N LEU A 53 -6.40 -8.41 -3.26
CA LEU A 53 -5.02 -8.22 -3.72
C LEU A 53 -4.42 -9.54 -4.21
N PHE A 54 -4.64 -10.62 -3.46
CA PHE A 54 -4.10 -11.93 -3.80
C PHE A 54 -4.76 -12.55 -5.04
N LYS A 55 -6.08 -12.38 -5.22
CA LYS A 55 -6.76 -12.75 -6.47
C LYS A 55 -6.19 -11.98 -7.66
N PHE A 56 -5.96 -10.68 -7.51
CA PHE A 56 -5.36 -9.87 -8.57
C PHE A 56 -3.95 -10.35 -8.92
N TYR A 57 -3.11 -10.63 -7.91
CA TYR A 57 -1.78 -11.23 -8.08
C TYR A 57 -1.80 -12.51 -8.93
N LEU A 58 -2.67 -13.46 -8.58
CA LEU A 58 -2.79 -14.75 -9.25
C LEU A 58 -3.47 -14.68 -10.64
N SER A 59 -4.15 -13.56 -10.93
CA SER A 59 -4.75 -13.32 -12.25
C SER A 59 -3.70 -13.01 -13.32
N ASN A 60 -2.46 -12.72 -12.91
CA ASN A 60 -1.36 -12.30 -13.79
C ASN A 60 -1.79 -11.13 -14.70
N PRO A 61 -2.02 -9.94 -14.13
CA PRO A 61 -2.80 -8.88 -14.76
C PRO A 61 -2.12 -8.20 -15.96
N GLY A 62 -0.92 -8.63 -16.37
CA GLY A 62 -0.11 -7.92 -17.37
C GLY A 62 0.92 -6.97 -16.76
N PRO A 63 1.85 -6.43 -17.56
CA PRO A 63 2.91 -5.57 -17.05
C PRO A 63 2.34 -4.17 -16.80
N ASN A 64 2.78 -3.52 -15.72
CA ASN A 64 2.31 -2.18 -15.31
C ASN A 64 0.81 -2.13 -14.99
N SER A 65 0.23 -3.25 -14.57
CA SER A 65 -1.15 -3.25 -14.12
C SER A 65 -1.26 -2.61 -12.75
N ASP A 66 -2.31 -1.81 -12.60
CA ASP A 66 -2.61 -1.09 -11.39
C ASP A 66 -3.85 -1.70 -10.72
N PHE A 67 -3.71 -2.08 -9.46
CA PHE A 67 -4.83 -2.42 -8.60
C PHE A 67 -5.33 -1.15 -7.91
N THR A 68 -6.55 -0.73 -8.22
CA THR A 68 -7.21 0.36 -7.51
C THR A 68 -7.78 -0.17 -6.19
N ILE A 69 -7.23 0.31 -5.08
CA ILE A 69 -7.74 0.02 -3.74
C ILE A 69 -9.16 0.62 -3.64
N LYS A 70 -10.15 -0.24 -3.43
CA LYS A 70 -11.55 0.16 -3.24
C LYS A 70 -11.68 1.09 -2.03
N SER A 71 -12.65 2.00 -2.08
CA SER A 71 -12.90 2.97 -1.00
C SER A 71 -13.04 2.31 0.38
N GLU A 72 -13.74 1.18 0.49
CA GLU A 72 -13.90 0.44 1.75
C GLU A 72 -12.55 -0.05 2.33
N HIS A 73 -11.67 -0.58 1.49
CA HIS A 73 -10.33 -1.06 1.88
C HIS A 73 -9.39 0.11 2.18
N PHE A 74 -9.54 1.21 1.45
CA PHE A 74 -8.81 2.44 1.70
C PHE A 74 -9.18 3.02 3.07
N GLN A 75 -10.48 3.15 3.38
CA GLN A 75 -10.96 3.64 4.67
C GLN A 75 -10.48 2.75 5.82
N LYS A 76 -10.54 1.41 5.63
CA LYS A 76 -9.97 0.45 6.57
C LYS A 76 -8.49 0.73 6.81
N THR A 77 -7.70 0.89 5.76
CA THR A 77 -6.26 1.17 5.83
C THR A 77 -5.96 2.47 6.58
N VAL A 78 -6.59 3.59 6.20
CA VAL A 78 -6.32 4.90 6.83
C VAL A 78 -6.90 5.05 8.24
N SER A 79 -7.77 4.14 8.67
CA SER A 79 -8.29 4.12 10.04
C SER A 79 -7.29 3.54 11.05
N THR A 80 -6.26 2.82 10.58
CA THR A 80 -5.22 2.24 11.43
C THR A 80 -4.37 3.32 12.08
N THR A 81 -3.89 3.06 13.29
CA THR A 81 -3.13 4.02 14.11
C THR A 81 -1.83 4.38 13.43
N ASN A 82 -1.09 3.38 12.93
CA ASN A 82 0.17 3.62 12.23
C ASN A 82 -0.02 4.56 11.02
N VAL A 83 -1.07 4.35 10.20
CA VAL A 83 -1.35 5.20 9.04
C VAL A 83 -1.77 6.60 9.46
N ARG A 84 -2.60 6.75 10.50
CA ARG A 84 -2.98 8.07 11.03
C ARG A 84 -1.78 8.87 11.51
N ASP A 85 -0.85 8.22 12.21
CA ASP A 85 0.39 8.84 12.66
C ASP A 85 1.25 9.26 11.46
N THR A 86 1.39 8.41 10.43
CA THR A 86 2.11 8.74 9.20
C THR A 86 1.46 9.90 8.44
N ILE A 87 0.12 9.96 8.36
CA ILE A 87 -0.60 11.09 7.77
C ILE A 87 -0.28 12.38 8.54
N SER A 88 -0.27 12.35 9.87
CA SER A 88 0.10 13.50 10.70
C SER A 88 1.52 13.97 10.38
N MET A 89 2.49 13.04 10.27
CA MET A 89 3.86 13.37 9.88
C MET A 89 3.95 14.01 8.49
N CYS A 90 3.13 13.56 7.54
CA CYS A 90 3.05 14.16 6.21
C CYS A 90 2.48 15.58 6.25
N LEU A 91 1.42 15.80 7.04
CA LEU A 91 0.84 17.12 7.25
C LEU A 91 1.84 18.08 7.93
N ASP A 92 2.54 17.62 8.96
CA ASP A 92 3.61 18.40 9.62
C ASP A 92 4.71 18.79 8.62
N GLY A 93 5.08 17.90 7.71
CA GLY A 93 6.00 18.19 6.63
C GLY A 93 5.51 19.28 5.67
N ILE A 94 4.21 19.30 5.33
CA ILE A 94 3.60 20.36 4.52
C ILE A 94 3.55 21.68 5.28
N ILE A 95 3.23 21.63 6.59
CA ILE A 95 3.24 22.81 7.46
C ILE A 95 4.63 23.42 7.54
N GLU A 96 5.68 22.60 7.66
CA GLU A 96 7.05 23.10 7.68
C GLU A 96 7.44 23.75 6.34
N GLN A 97 7.04 23.16 5.20
CA GLN A 97 7.21 23.80 3.88
C GLN A 97 6.50 25.16 3.81
N ALA A 98 5.27 25.25 4.32
CA ALA A 98 4.52 26.50 4.39
C ALA A 98 5.15 27.51 5.36
N ARG A 99 5.78 27.06 6.45
CA ARG A 99 6.50 27.94 7.40
C ARG A 99 7.75 28.54 6.78
N LEU A 100 8.52 27.74 6.03
CA LEU A 100 9.76 28.17 5.39
C LEU A 100 9.53 29.21 4.29
N ASP A 101 8.38 29.14 3.62
CA ASP A 101 7.95 30.13 2.64
C ASP A 101 6.45 30.42 2.82
N PRO A 102 6.02 31.39 3.65
CA PRO A 102 4.60 31.57 3.97
C PRO A 102 3.69 32.02 2.84
N GLN A 103 4.16 32.86 1.90
CA GLN A 103 3.36 33.45 0.81
C GLN A 103 1.88 33.74 1.19
N VAL A 104 1.66 34.71 2.08
CA VAL A 104 0.34 35.01 2.66
C VAL A 104 -0.68 35.35 1.56
N GLY A 105 -1.85 34.72 1.62
CA GLY A 105 -2.96 34.93 0.69
C GLY A 105 -2.82 34.22 -0.66
N ILE A 106 -1.71 33.51 -0.90
CA ILE A 106 -1.47 32.76 -2.14
C ILE A 106 -1.82 31.29 -1.92
N LEU A 107 -2.69 30.75 -2.78
CA LEU A 107 -2.99 29.33 -2.83
C LEU A 107 -1.84 28.60 -3.50
N ARG A 108 -1.30 27.58 -2.83
CA ARG A 108 -0.19 26.77 -3.33
C ARG A 108 -0.48 25.30 -3.18
N GLU A 109 -0.06 24.53 -4.16
CA GLU A 109 -0.06 23.09 -4.05
C GLU A 109 1.22 22.62 -3.37
N LEU A 110 1.08 21.96 -2.23
CA LEU A 110 2.17 21.37 -1.46
C LEU A 110 1.87 19.89 -1.26
N THR A 111 2.88 19.06 -1.49
CA THR A 111 2.75 17.61 -1.40
C THR A 111 3.88 17.07 -0.53
N SER A 112 3.56 16.12 0.35
CA SER A 112 4.57 15.42 1.13
C SER A 112 5.25 14.35 0.28
N ASP A 113 6.51 14.02 0.58
CA ASP A 113 7.12 12.80 0.05
C ASP A 113 6.33 11.55 0.48
N TRP A 114 6.58 10.44 -0.23
CA TRP A 114 6.16 9.12 0.22
C TRP A 114 6.83 8.75 1.54
N LYS A 115 6.03 8.33 2.52
CA LYS A 115 6.49 7.84 3.83
C LYS A 115 6.12 6.37 3.98
N GLY A 116 7.12 5.56 4.27
CA GLY A 116 6.92 4.15 4.58
C GLY A 116 6.02 3.98 5.81
N CYS A 117 5.09 3.04 5.71
CA CYS A 117 4.02 2.76 6.64
C CYS A 117 3.83 1.24 6.73
N GLY A 118 3.29 0.77 7.86
CA GLY A 118 3.04 -0.64 8.11
C GLY A 118 4.21 -1.37 8.81
N PRO A 119 3.99 -2.61 9.28
CA PRO A 119 2.71 -3.29 9.27
C PRO A 119 1.72 -2.63 10.23
N THR A 120 0.43 -2.72 9.93
CA THR A 120 -0.64 -2.11 10.73
C THR A 120 -1.23 -3.11 11.72
N GLU A 121 -2.00 -2.64 12.70
CA GLU A 121 -2.69 -3.49 13.66
C GLU A 121 -3.92 -4.23 13.09
N ASP A 122 -4.42 -3.84 11.91
CA ASP A 122 -5.51 -4.55 11.22
C ASP A 122 -4.94 -5.75 10.44
N PRO A 123 -5.33 -7.00 10.78
CA PRO A 123 -4.76 -8.19 10.14
C PRO A 123 -5.03 -8.30 8.63
N ASP A 124 -6.14 -7.75 8.15
CA ASP A 124 -6.44 -7.74 6.71
C ASP A 124 -5.58 -6.74 5.95
N VAL A 125 -5.21 -5.63 6.59
CA VAL A 125 -4.26 -4.67 6.02
C VAL A 125 -2.82 -5.19 6.14
N GLU A 126 -2.46 -5.77 7.28
CA GLU A 126 -1.14 -6.39 7.54
C GLU A 126 -0.84 -7.54 6.57
N PHE A 127 -1.76 -8.49 6.43
CA PHE A 127 -1.58 -9.60 5.49
C PHE A 127 -1.95 -9.24 4.06
N GLY A 128 -2.66 -8.13 3.85
CA GLY A 128 -3.05 -7.63 2.55
C GLY A 128 -1.94 -6.81 1.93
N ILE A 129 -1.86 -5.53 2.24
CA ILE A 129 -0.86 -4.65 1.63
C ILE A 129 0.47 -4.64 2.42
N GLY A 130 0.46 -5.01 3.70
CA GLY A 130 1.68 -5.18 4.49
C GLY A 130 2.40 -3.86 4.77
N HIS A 131 3.61 -3.71 4.23
CA HIS A 131 4.33 -2.43 4.25
C HIS A 131 4.08 -1.69 2.95
N PHE A 132 3.76 -0.41 3.05
CA PHE A 132 3.38 0.43 1.92
C PHE A 132 3.83 1.87 2.16
N ASP A 133 3.58 2.74 1.21
CA ASP A 133 3.93 4.14 1.29
C ASP A 133 2.65 5.01 1.35
N VAL A 134 2.68 6.05 2.19
CA VAL A 134 1.60 7.02 2.37
C VAL A 134 2.12 8.41 2.02
N SER A 135 1.28 9.21 1.35
CA SER A 135 1.58 10.62 1.07
C SER A 135 0.31 11.47 1.21
N VAL A 136 0.50 12.76 1.45
CA VAL A 136 -0.56 13.77 1.47
C VAL A 136 -0.28 14.80 0.38
N GLY A 137 -1.26 15.05 -0.48
CA GLY A 137 -1.26 16.19 -1.40
C GLY A 137 -2.27 17.23 -0.92
N SER A 138 -1.87 18.50 -0.88
CA SER A 138 -2.66 19.58 -0.28
C SER A 138 -2.67 20.83 -1.15
N ASP A 139 -3.83 21.46 -1.25
CA ASP A 139 -3.94 22.86 -1.64
C ASP A 139 -3.92 23.70 -0.34
N THR A 140 -2.90 24.54 -0.19
CA THR A 140 -2.53 25.22 1.05
C THR A 140 -2.59 26.73 0.86
N ILE A 141 -3.27 27.43 1.78
CA ILE A 141 -3.27 28.90 1.84
C ILE A 141 -2.82 29.34 3.24
N VAL A 142 -1.90 30.30 3.30
CA VAL A 142 -1.50 30.92 4.56
C VAL A 142 -2.28 32.21 4.77
N ARG A 143 -2.92 32.37 5.93
CA ARG A 143 -3.67 33.56 6.32
C ARG A 143 -3.05 34.22 7.54
N SER A 144 -3.07 35.55 7.55
CA SER A 144 -2.77 36.34 8.74
C SER A 144 -4.01 36.46 9.60
N ARG A 145 -3.88 36.18 10.90
CA ARG A 145 -4.89 36.41 11.94
C ARG A 145 -4.27 37.25 13.06
N ASP A 146 -5.08 37.73 14.00
CA ASP A 146 -4.63 38.66 15.05
C ASP A 146 -3.49 38.11 15.90
N ASP A 147 -3.42 36.79 16.08
CA ASP A 147 -2.44 36.12 16.92
C ASP A 147 -1.30 35.43 16.14
N GLY A 148 -1.29 35.46 14.81
CA GLY A 148 -0.21 34.91 14.00
C GLY A 148 -0.61 34.46 12.59
N LEU A 149 0.29 33.72 11.95
CA LEU A 149 0.04 33.10 10.65
C LEU A 149 -0.56 31.71 10.83
N TYR A 150 -1.51 31.36 9.97
CA TYR A 150 -2.16 30.05 9.95
C TYR A 150 -2.10 29.48 8.55
N ALA A 151 -1.69 28.23 8.43
CA ALA A 151 -1.85 27.45 7.21
C ALA A 151 -3.19 26.71 7.25
N GLU A 152 -4.00 26.91 6.22
CA GLU A 152 -5.25 26.21 5.97
C GLU A 152 -5.02 25.27 4.78
N LEU A 153 -5.17 23.97 5.02
CA LEU A 153 -4.90 22.90 4.06
C LEU A 153 -6.21 22.23 3.68
N SER A 154 -6.47 22.11 2.38
CA SER A 154 -7.44 21.16 1.83
C SER A 154 -6.65 20.03 1.21
N TYR A 155 -6.80 18.80 1.71
CA TYR A 155 -5.88 17.71 1.38
C TYR A 155 -6.56 16.39 1.04
N LYS A 156 -5.82 15.56 0.30
CA LYS A 156 -6.11 14.16 0.05
C LYS A 156 -4.97 13.28 0.55
N VAL A 157 -5.34 12.08 1.00
CA VAL A 157 -4.40 11.04 1.40
C VAL A 157 -4.24 10.06 0.25
N TYR A 158 -3.02 9.62 0.01
CA TYR A 158 -2.66 8.64 -1.01
C TYR A 158 -1.96 7.46 -0.36
N VAL A 159 -2.31 6.26 -0.80
CA VAL A 159 -1.66 4.99 -0.43
C VAL A 159 -1.10 4.39 -1.70
N TRP A 160 0.15 3.94 -1.63
CA TRP A 160 0.86 3.31 -2.74
C TRP A 160 1.65 2.10 -2.24
N ASP A 161 1.63 1.01 -3.01
CA ASP A 161 2.58 -0.08 -2.84
C ASP A 161 2.96 -0.70 -4.18
N TYR A 162 4.17 -1.26 -4.26
CA TYR A 162 4.50 -2.22 -5.30
C TYR A 162 4.32 -3.63 -4.73
N TYR A 163 3.07 -4.08 -4.79
CA TYR A 163 2.65 -5.34 -4.22
C TYR A 163 3.41 -6.50 -4.83
N ASN A 164 4.07 -7.24 -3.94
CA ASN A 164 4.55 -8.60 -4.16
C ASN A 164 4.08 -9.46 -2.99
N PHE A 165 3.95 -10.78 -3.18
CA PHE A 165 3.49 -11.67 -2.10
C PHE A 165 4.62 -12.02 -1.10
N GLU A 166 5.78 -11.36 -1.18
CA GLU A 166 6.96 -11.82 -0.47
C GLU A 166 6.86 -11.61 1.05
N THR A 167 7.23 -12.65 1.81
CA THR A 167 7.44 -12.60 3.27
C THR A 167 6.28 -12.07 4.11
N LYS A 168 5.03 -12.37 3.72
CA LYS A 168 3.90 -12.17 4.62
C LYS A 168 3.96 -13.16 5.78
N ASN A 169 3.88 -12.69 7.02
CA ASN A 169 3.81 -13.55 8.21
C ASN A 169 2.36 -13.91 8.54
N TRP A 170 1.65 -14.55 7.61
CA TRP A 170 0.29 -15.04 7.85
C TRP A 170 0.41 -16.33 8.67
N ILE A 171 0.31 -16.24 9.99
CA ILE A 171 0.36 -17.42 10.87
C ILE A 171 -1.02 -18.07 10.90
N PRO A 172 -1.20 -19.29 10.36
CA PRO A 172 -2.43 -20.03 10.50
C PRO A 172 -2.28 -20.94 11.72
N PHE A 173 -3.14 -20.77 12.72
CA PHE A 173 -3.54 -21.83 13.66
C PHE A 173 -2.42 -22.74 14.22
N GLY A 174 -1.86 -22.35 15.35
CA GLY A 174 -1.07 -23.24 16.21
C GLY A 174 0.42 -23.34 15.87
N ASN A 175 1.15 -24.10 16.68
CA ASN A 175 2.62 -24.18 16.74
C ASN A 175 3.32 -24.74 15.47
N VAL A 176 2.65 -24.76 14.31
CA VAL A 176 3.22 -25.16 13.01
C VAL A 176 3.87 -23.96 12.32
N LYS A 177 5.00 -23.56 12.92
CA LYS A 177 6.22 -22.93 12.38
C LYS A 177 6.08 -22.02 11.14
N ARG A 178 6.50 -20.76 11.35
CA ARG A 178 7.10 -19.76 10.42
C ARG A 178 7.67 -20.30 9.10
N ASN A 179 8.23 -21.51 9.10
CA ASN A 179 8.74 -22.22 7.93
C ASN A 179 7.68 -22.48 6.84
N GLN A 180 6.41 -22.74 7.20
CA GLN A 180 5.35 -22.95 6.19
C GLN A 180 4.93 -21.65 5.50
N ALA A 181 4.74 -20.57 6.26
CA ALA A 181 4.46 -19.25 5.69
C ALA A 181 5.61 -18.79 4.78
N ASN A 182 6.86 -19.02 5.19
CA ASN A 182 8.04 -18.78 4.35
C ASN A 182 8.06 -19.66 3.09
N SER A 183 7.69 -20.95 3.20
CA SER A 183 7.59 -21.85 2.05
C SER A 183 6.57 -21.36 1.04
N ILE A 184 5.37 -20.96 1.49
CA ILE A 184 4.34 -20.49 0.58
C ILE A 184 4.71 -19.13 -0.01
N GLY A 185 5.35 -18.24 0.76
CA GLY A 185 5.92 -16.99 0.24
C GLY A 185 6.91 -17.25 -0.92
N ASN A 186 7.82 -18.21 -0.74
CA ASN A 186 8.75 -18.63 -1.79
C ASN A 186 8.02 -19.22 -3.01
N HIS A 187 7.02 -20.08 -2.78
CA HIS A 187 6.25 -20.68 -3.87
C HIS A 187 5.46 -19.63 -4.67
N MET A 188 4.99 -18.55 -4.02
CA MET A 188 4.35 -17.44 -4.75
C MET A 188 5.37 -16.68 -5.60
N ARG A 189 6.58 -16.44 -5.09
CA ARG A 189 7.67 -15.86 -5.89
C ARG A 189 8.00 -16.75 -7.09
N ASP A 190 8.07 -18.06 -6.91
CA ASP A 190 8.22 -19.03 -7.99
C ASP A 190 7.09 -18.91 -9.02
N LEU A 191 5.82 -18.77 -8.61
CA LEU A 191 4.71 -18.55 -9.55
C LEU A 191 4.92 -17.32 -10.44
N GLU A 192 5.52 -16.26 -9.92
CA GLU A 192 5.86 -15.09 -10.71
C GLU A 192 7.01 -15.35 -11.69
N GLU A 193 8.06 -16.05 -11.25
CA GLU A 193 9.16 -16.47 -12.11
C GLU A 193 8.73 -17.46 -13.20
N PHE A 194 7.70 -18.26 -12.95
CA PHE A 194 7.07 -19.14 -13.95
C PHE A 194 6.05 -18.41 -14.84
N GLY A 195 5.68 -17.17 -14.52
CA GLY A 195 4.69 -16.38 -15.27
C GLY A 195 3.22 -16.72 -15.00
N TRP A 196 2.91 -17.26 -13.83
CA TRP A 196 1.57 -17.67 -13.39
C TRP A 196 0.92 -16.71 -12.39
N ALA A 197 1.71 -15.79 -11.85
CA ALA A 197 1.31 -14.66 -11.04
C ALA A 197 2.20 -13.46 -11.39
N ARG A 198 1.86 -12.25 -10.93
CA ARG A 198 2.67 -11.06 -11.22
C ARG A 198 2.47 -9.98 -10.18
N SER A 199 3.57 -9.43 -9.69
CA SER A 199 3.62 -8.23 -8.85
C SER A 199 3.11 -7.00 -9.60
N PHE A 200 2.44 -6.11 -8.89
CA PHE A 200 1.69 -5.01 -9.49
C PHE A 200 1.74 -3.77 -8.60
N ILE A 201 1.27 -2.64 -9.12
CA ILE A 201 1.17 -1.42 -8.32
C ILE A 201 -0.22 -1.39 -7.69
N ALA A 202 -0.31 -1.24 -6.37
CA ALA A 202 -1.55 -1.01 -5.65
C ALA A 202 -1.63 0.47 -5.26
N ARG A 203 -2.71 1.17 -5.65
CA ARG A 203 -2.91 2.59 -5.29
C ARG A 203 -4.32 2.86 -4.82
N GLY A 204 -4.43 3.73 -3.82
CA GLY A 204 -5.70 4.25 -3.32
C GLY A 204 -5.58 5.72 -2.96
N GLN A 205 -6.70 6.43 -2.95
CA GLN A 205 -6.77 7.81 -2.48
C GLN A 205 -8.06 8.05 -1.70
N SER A 206 -8.07 9.08 -0.86
CA SER A 206 -9.30 9.49 -0.17
C SER A 206 -10.31 10.07 -1.16
N ASP A 207 -11.55 9.59 -1.08
CA ASP A 207 -12.66 10.10 -1.90
C ASP A 207 -13.04 11.54 -1.53
N THR A 208 -12.94 11.84 -0.23
CA THR A 208 -13.26 13.16 0.33
C THR A 208 -12.01 14.01 0.49
N ILE A 209 -12.17 15.31 0.25
CA ILE A 209 -11.20 16.33 0.65
C ILE A 209 -11.34 16.55 2.15
N GLN A 210 -10.23 16.49 2.86
CA GLN A 210 -10.14 16.77 4.28
C GLN A 210 -9.57 18.16 4.49
N THR A 211 -9.84 18.76 5.65
CA THR A 211 -9.32 20.08 5.99
C THR A 211 -8.46 20.03 7.24
N TRP A 212 -7.34 20.74 7.22
CA TRP A 212 -6.47 20.91 8.38
C TRP A 212 -6.14 22.40 8.54
N THR A 213 -6.02 22.86 9.78
CA THR A 213 -5.62 24.25 10.05
C THR A 213 -4.68 24.27 11.23
N GLN A 214 -3.52 24.87 11.03
CA GLN A 214 -2.48 24.94 12.05
C GLN A 214 -1.77 26.28 12.01
N ARG A 215 -1.43 26.77 13.19
CA ARG A 215 -0.61 27.98 13.35
C ARG A 215 0.83 27.68 12.92
N LEU A 216 1.40 28.58 12.11
CA LEU A 216 2.80 28.50 11.66
C LEU A 216 3.76 28.96 12.75
#